data_AF-R1AR24-F1
#
_entry.id   AF-R1AR24-F1
#
_cell.length_a   1.000
_cell.length_b   1.000
_cell.length_c   1.000
_cell.angle_alpha   90.00
_cell.angle_beta   90.00
_cell.angle_gamma   90.00
#
_symmetry.space_group_name_H-M   'P 1'
#
loop_
_entity.id
_entity.type
_entity.pdbx_description
1 polymer ?
#
loop_
_entity_poly.entity_id
_entity_poly.type
_entity_poly.pdbx_seq_one_letter_code
_entity_poly.pdbx_strand_id
1 'polypeptide(L)' 'MEVMPDHVHLFVSAHPKISPSYIVKMLKGISGRKLFIKHPELKNKLWKGRLWNSSFYIETIGSISEENIKRYIENQKTRG' A
#
# COMPACT_ATOMS: atom_id res chain seq x y z
N MET A 1 4.08 -2.97 7.91
CA MET A 1 3.93 -2.02 6.79
C MET A 1 5.32 -1.54 6.44
N GLU A 2 5.68 -1.62 5.16
CA GLU A 2 6.96 -1.10 4.67
C GLU A 2 6.70 -0.01 3.65
N VAL A 3 7.37 1.12 3.83
CA VAL A 3 7.22 2.31 2.97
C VAL A 3 8.51 2.48 2.19
N MET A 4 8.41 2.37 0.87
CA MET A 4 9.48 2.66 -0.07
C MET A 4 9.27 4.06 -0.64
N PRO A 5 10.29 4.67 -1.28
CA PRO A 5 10.17 6.01 -1.85
C PRO A 5 8.99 6.20 -2.82
N ASP A 6 8.60 5.14 -3.54
CA ASP A 6 7.60 5.16 -4.61
C ASP A 6 6.42 4.19 -4.43
N HIS A 7 6.47 3.27 -3.45
CA HIS A 7 5.40 2.30 -3.18
C HIS A 7 5.32 1.90 -1.69
N VAL A 8 4.23 1.24 -1.30
CA VAL A 8 4.00 0.76 0.07
C VAL A 8 3.53 -0.68 0.06
N HIS A 9 4.14 -1.51 0.93
CA HIS A 9 3.74 -2.89 1.18
C HIS A 9 2.94 -3.00 2.47
N LEU A 10 1.77 -3.61 2.38
CA LEU A 10 0.85 -3.81 3.49
C LEU A 10 0.52 -5.30 3.64
N PHE A 11 0.80 -5.83 4.83
CA PHE A 11 0.28 -7.13 5.24
C PHE A 11 -0.96 -6.89 6.10
N VAL A 12 -2.11 -7.40 5.65
CA VAL A 12 -3.42 -7.08 6.23
C VAL A 12 -4.23 -8.34 6.49
N SER A 13 -4.94 -8.36 7.62
CA SER A 13 -5.98 -9.32 7.93
C SER A 13 -7.34 -8.61 7.90
N ALA A 14 -8.36 -9.26 7.36
CA ALA A 14 -9.70 -8.70 7.25
C ALA A 14 -10.76 -9.80 7.31
N HIS A 15 -11.99 -9.42 7.67
CA HIS A 15 -13.12 -10.33 7.66
C HIS A 15 -13.40 -10.80 6.21
N PRO A 16 -13.69 -12.09 5.95
CA PRO A 16 -13.88 -12.64 4.60
C PRO A 16 -15.05 -12.05 3.80
N LYS A 17 -15.91 -11.24 4.44
CA LYS A 17 -17.02 -10.52 3.79
C LYS A 17 -16.55 -9.24 3.11
N ILE A 18 -15.34 -8.78 3.43
CA ILE A 18 -14.78 -7.55 2.89
C ILE A 18 -13.95 -7.93 1.68
N SER A 19 -14.30 -7.38 0.51
CA SER A 19 -13.51 -7.65 -0.69
C SER A 19 -12.11 -7.03 -0.58
N PRO A 20 -11.05 -7.70 -1.04
CA PRO A 20 -9.69 -7.14 -1.01
C PRO A 20 -9.58 -5.80 -1.75
N SER A 21 -10.31 -5.64 -2.85
CA SER A 21 -10.35 -4.39 -3.61
C SER A 21 -10.97 -3.24 -2.81
N TYR A 22 -11.96 -3.51 -1.95
CA TYR A 22 -12.54 -2.51 -1.06
C TYR A 22 -11.54 -2.04 -0.01
N ILE A 23 -10.75 -2.97 0.55
CA ILE A 23 -9.67 -2.64 1.50
C ILE A 23 -8.68 -1.68 0.84
N VAL A 24 -8.21 -1.99 -0.37
CA VAL A 24 -7.27 -1.13 -1.10
C VAL A 24 -7.89 0.23 -1.45
N LYS A 25 -9.16 0.27 -1.86
CA LYS A 25 -9.89 1.53 -2.12
C LYS A 25 -9.90 2.43 -0.88
N MET A 26 -10.22 1.86 0.28
CA MET A 26 -10.27 2.59 1.55
C MET A 26 -8.88 3.09 1.96
N LEU A 27 -7.87 2.22 1.90
CA LEU A 27 -6.50 2.57 2.23
C LEU A 27 -5.98 3.72 1.37
N LYS A 28 -6.06 3.60 0.03
CA LYS A 28 -5.58 4.62 -0.90
C LYS A 28 -6.36 5.93 -0.77
N GLY A 29 -7.68 5.85 -0.64
CA GLY A 29 -8.55 7.01 -0.51
C GLY A 29 -8.29 7.81 0.78
N ILE A 30 -8.28 7.12 1.94
CA ILE A 30 -8.08 7.77 3.23
C ILE A 30 -6.66 8.32 3.35
N SER A 31 -5.64 7.52 3.03
CA SER A 31 -4.24 7.96 3.13
C SER A 31 -3.94 9.12 2.19
N GLY A 32 -4.42 9.06 0.95
CA GLY A 32 -4.27 10.14 -0.03
C GLY A 32 -4.89 11.44 0.47
N ARG A 33 -6.14 11.38 0.95
CA ARG A 33 -6.80 12.57 1.52
C ARG A 33 -6.06 13.13 2.73
N LYS A 34 -5.68 12.27 3.69
CA LYS A 34 -4.98 12.71 4.91
C LYS A 34 -3.62 13.33 4.59
N LEU A 35 -2.86 12.74 3.67
CA LEU A 35 -1.58 13.28 3.25
C LEU A 35 -1.72 14.62 2.54
N PHE A 36 -2.70 14.80 1.66
CA PHE A 36 -2.94 16.11 1.04
C PHE A 36 -3.43 17.20 2.00
N ILE A 37 -4.09 16.81 3.11
CA ILE A 37 -4.46 17.77 4.17
C ILE A 37 -3.22 18.16 4.99
N LYS A 38 -2.39 17.17 5.36
CA LYS A 38 -1.20 17.39 6.18
C LYS A 38 -0.06 18.06 5.41
N HIS A 39 0.04 17.77 4.12
CA HIS A 39 1.09 18.21 3.20
C HIS A 39 0.47 18.78 1.92
N PRO A 40 -0.17 19.97 1.97
CA PRO A 40 -0.81 20.58 0.80
C PRO A 40 0.13 20.78 -0.40
N GLU A 41 1.43 20.97 -0.14
CA GLU A 41 2.48 21.12 -1.14
C GLU A 41 2.60 19.92 -2.09
N LEU A 42 2.19 18.72 -1.65
CA LEU A 42 2.20 17.52 -2.48
C LEU A 42 1.26 17.63 -3.69
N LYS A 43 0.19 18.43 -3.61
CA LYS A 43 -0.75 18.60 -4.73
C LYS A 43 -0.07 19.20 -5.97
N ASN A 44 0.93 20.06 -5.75
CA ASN A 44 1.66 20.73 -6.83
C ASN A 44 2.80 19.86 -7.37
N LYS A 45 3.32 18.94 -6.54
CA LYS A 45 4.42 18.03 -6.91
C LYS A 45 3.93 16.76 -7.62
N LEU A 46 2.68 16.37 -7.40
CA LEU A 46 2.12 15.11 -7.89
C LEU A 46 1.15 15.32 -9.04
N TRP A 47 1.30 14.50 -10.09
CA TRP A 47 0.49 14.60 -11.30
C TRP A 47 -1.02 14.55 -11.01
N LYS A 48 -1.75 15.57 -11.46
CA LYS A 48 -3.20 15.73 -11.25
C LYS A 48 -3.65 15.65 -9.78
N GLY A 49 -2.76 15.95 -8.82
CA GLY A 49 -3.07 15.86 -7.40
C GLY A 49 -3.48 14.46 -6.94
N ARG A 50 -2.90 13.41 -7.56
CA ARG A 50 -3.12 12.01 -7.18
C ARG A 50 -1.90 11.49 -6.44
N LEU A 51 -2.10 11.02 -5.21
CA LEU A 51 -1.03 10.41 -4.43
C LEU A 51 -0.67 9.02 -4.95
N TRP A 52 -1.67 8.21 -5.24
CA TRP A 52 -1.48 6.82 -5.60
C TRP A 52 -1.69 6.59 -7.09
N ASN A 53 -0.90 5.68 -7.67
CA ASN A 53 -1.22 5.07 -8.97
C ASN A 53 -2.62 4.42 -8.89
N SER A 54 -3.39 4.37 -9.99
CA SER A 54 -4.69 3.67 -10.02
C SER A 54 -4.54 2.18 -9.76
N SER A 55 -3.45 1.57 -10.26
CA SER A 55 -3.17 0.15 -10.13
C SER A 55 -2.75 -0.23 -8.71
N PHE A 56 -2.85 -1.51 -8.38
CA PHE A 56 -2.41 -2.10 -7.12
C PHE A 56 -2.17 -3.60 -7.32
N TYR A 57 -1.39 -4.21 -6.42
CA TYR A 57 -1.16 -5.65 -6.36
C TYR A 57 -1.77 -6.21 -5.06
N ILE A 58 -2.43 -7.37 -5.14
CA ILE A 58 -2.94 -8.12 -4.01
C ILE A 58 -2.67 -9.59 -4.26
N GLU A 59 -2.21 -10.27 -3.21
CA GLU A 59 -2.03 -11.71 -3.20
C GLU A 59 -2.54 -12.28 -1.88
N THR A 60 -3.20 -13.44 -1.95
CA THR A 60 -3.57 -14.21 -0.76
C THR A 60 -2.39 -15.06 -0.33
N ILE A 61 -2.07 -15.01 0.95
CA ILE A 61 -0.97 -15.80 1.51
C ILE A 61 -1.58 -16.91 2.36
N GLY A 62 -1.23 -18.17 2.06
CA GLY A 62 -1.63 -19.33 2.85
C GLY A 62 -1.00 -19.33 4.24
N SER A 63 -1.38 -20.28 5.08
CA SER A 63 -1.02 -20.39 6.51
C SER A 63 0.47 -20.57 6.84
N ILE A 64 1.39 -20.43 5.88
CA ILE A 64 2.83 -20.54 6.11
C ILE A 64 3.48 -19.16 6.21
N SER A 65 3.60 -18.78 7.48
CA SER A 65 4.57 -17.92 8.18
C SER A 65 4.82 -16.48 7.72
N GLU A 66 4.47 -15.57 8.63
CA GLU A 66 4.93 -14.19 8.71
C GLU A 66 6.46 -14.04 8.46
N GLU A 67 7.29 -14.99 8.90
CA GLU A 67 8.72 -15.05 8.61
C GLU A 67 9.05 -15.08 7.11
N ASN A 68 8.30 -15.84 6.30
CA ASN A 68 8.52 -15.91 4.86
C ASN A 68 8.14 -14.59 4.18
N ILE A 69 7.12 -13.89 4.72
CA ILE A 69 6.71 -12.57 4.23
C ILE A 69 7.76 -11.52 4.58
N LYS A 70 8.27 -11.51 5.82
CA LYS A 70 9.37 -10.63 6.23
C LYS A 70 10.59 -10.83 5.31
N ARG A 71 10.96 -12.09 5.04
CA ARG A 71 12.05 -12.43 4.11
C ARG A 71 11.77 -11.99 2.66
N TYR A 72 10.55 -12.15 2.17
CA TYR A 72 10.19 -11.69 0.82
C TYR A 72 10.33 -10.17 0.69
N ILE A 73 9.79 -9.40 1.65
CA ILE A 73 9.88 -7.94 1.60
C ILE A 73 11.35 -7.50 1.75
N GLU A 74 12.13 -8.16 2.59
CA GLU A 74 13.57 -7.90 2.72
C GLU A 74 14.33 -8.19 1.41
N ASN A 75 14.01 -9.27 0.71
CA ASN A 75 14.60 -9.59 -0.59
C ASN A 75 14.17 -8.63 -1.72
N GLN A 76 13.04 -7.95 -1.60
CA GLN A 76 12.64 -6.89 -2.55
C GLN A 76 13.48 -5.62 -2.37
N LYS A 77 14.16 -5.43 -1.23
CA LYS A 77 15.08 -4.29 -1.02
C LYS A 77 16.36 -4.40 -1.83
N THR A 78 16.80 -5.61 -2.19
CA THR A 78 18.09 -5.86 -2.83
C THR A 78 18.03 -5.94 -4.36
N ARG A 79 16.82 -5.95 -4.94
CA ARG A 79 16.62 -6.00 -6.40
C ARG A 79 16.28 -4.65 -7.03
N GLY A 80 16.22 -3.58 -6.23
CA GLY A 80 16.05 -2.20 -6.67
C GLY A 80 17.38 -1.46 -6.79
#